data_AF-A0A2N2DU80-F1
#
_entry.id   AF-A0A2N2DU80-F1
#
_cell.length_a   1.000
_cell.length_b   1.000
_cell.length_c   1.000
_cell.angle_alpha   90.00
_cell.angle_beta   90.00
_cell.angle_gamma   90.00
#
_symmetry.space_group_name_H-M   'P 1'
#
loop_
_entity.id
_entity.type
_entity.pdbx_description
1 polymer ?
#
loop_
_entity_poly.entity_id
_entity_poly.type
_entity_poly.pdbx_seq_one_letter_code
_entity_poly.pdbx_strand_id
1 'polypeptide(L)' 'MVNYGVVITGACGKVGREMIKGISNCEDMTVVGAV' A
#
# COMPACT_ATOMS: atom_id res chain seq x y z
N MET A 1 -2.41 18.76 2.63
CA MET A 1 -1.65 17.50 2.57
C MET A 1 -2.33 16.62 1.54
N VAL A 2 -1.68 16.28 0.44
CA VAL A 2 -2.27 15.40 -0.59
C VAL A 2 -2.08 13.97 -0.12
N ASN A 3 -3.17 13.19 -0.06
CA ASN A 3 -3.12 11.78 0.29
C ASN A 3 -3.28 10.95 -1.00
N TYR A 4 -2.27 10.14 -1.32
CA TYR A 4 -2.27 9.31 -2.52
C TYR A 4 -2.89 7.95 -2.25
N GLY A 5 -4.00 7.66 -2.93
CA GLY A 5 -4.60 6.33 -2.93
C GLY A 5 -3.83 5.39 -3.86
N VAL A 6 -3.36 4.25 -3.34
CA VAL A 6 -2.60 3.26 -4.11
C VAL A 6 -3.27 1.89 -4.12
N VAL A 7 -3.19 1.20 -5.26
CA VAL A 7 -3.61 -0.20 -5.43
C VAL A 7 -2.38 -1.07 -5.53
N ILE A 8 -2.31 -2.13 -4.72
CA ILE A 8 -1.17 -3.05 -4.70
C ILE A 8 -1.57 -4.34 -5.42
N THR A 9 -0.89 -4.63 -6.53
CA THR A 9 -1.04 -5.90 -7.26
C THR A 9 -0.06 -6.95 -6.73
N GLY A 10 -0.46 -8.23 -6.71
CA GLY A 10 0.33 -9.29 -6.10
C GLY A 10 0.40 -9.13 -4.59
N ALA A 11 -0.65 -8.61 -3.95
CA ALA A 11 -0.68 -8.31 -2.51
C ALA A 11 -0.42 -9.55 -1.63
N CYS A 12 -0.82 -10.72 -2.11
CA CYS A 12 -0.54 -12.02 -1.47
C CYS A 12 0.91 -12.49 -1.64
N GLY A 13 1.73 -11.83 -2.44
CA GLY A 13 3.14 -12.12 -2.61
C GLY A 13 4.00 -11.64 -1.44
N LYS A 14 5.24 -12.13 -1.35
CA LYS A 14 6.21 -11.69 -0.32
C LYS A 14 6.40 -10.17 -0.38
N VAL A 15 6.61 -9.63 -1.56
CA VAL A 15 6.84 -8.19 -1.78
C VAL A 15 5.57 -7.38 -1.50
N GLY A 16 4.40 -7.84 -1.96
CA GLY A 16 3.13 -7.16 -1.73
C GLY A 16 2.81 -6.98 -0.25
N ARG A 17 3.06 -8.01 0.57
CA ARG A 17 2.88 -7.92 2.03
C ARG A 17 3.81 -6.91 2.69
N GLU A 18 5.09 -6.85 2.29
CA GLU A 18 6.01 -5.85 2.84
C GLU A 18 5.67 -4.43 2.36
N MET A 19 5.16 -4.29 1.14
CA MET A 19 4.71 -3.01 0.60
C MET A 19 3.51 -2.44 1.38
N ILE A 20 2.52 -3.29 1.72
CA ILE A 20 1.39 -2.89 2.58
C ILE A 20 1.91 -2.36 3.93
N LYS A 21 2.83 -3.08 4.58
CA LYS A 21 3.41 -2.67 5.87
C LYS A 21 4.13 -1.33 5.77
N GLY A 22 4.89 -1.11 4.69
CA GLY A 22 5.58 0.16 4.44
C GLY A 22 4.60 1.32 4.33
N ILE A 23 3.57 1.17 3.49
CA ILE A 23 2.57 2.21 3.26
C ILE A 23 1.77 2.53 4.52
N SER A 24 1.46 1.54 5.36
CA SER A 24 0.78 1.79 6.64
C SER A 24 1.56 2.70 7.60
N ASN A 25 2.86 2.93 7.37
CA ASN A 25 3.70 3.85 8.14
C ASN A 25 3.91 5.22 7.44
N CYS A 26 3.29 5.45 6.29
CA CYS A 26 3.39 6.71 5.53
C CYS A 26 2.11 7.55 5.72
N GLU A 27 2.25 8.82 6.13
CA GLU A 27 1.11 9.70 6.40
C GLU A 27 0.46 10.27 5.13
N ASP A 28 1.20 10.25 4.01
CA ASP A 28 0.80 10.80 2.71
C ASP A 28 0.21 9.75 1.76
N MET A 29 0.11 8.49 2.19
CA MET A 29 -0.35 7.38 1.34
C MET A 29 -1.41 6.53 2.04
N THR A 30 -2.37 6.03 1.27
CA THR A 30 -3.39 5.09 1.75
C THR A 30 -3.56 3.94 0.76
N VAL A 31 -3.57 2.70 1.25
CA VAL A 31 -3.93 1.54 0.42
C VAL A 31 -5.43 1.54 0.18
N VAL A 32 -5.86 1.73 -1.06
CA VAL A 32 -7.29 1.74 -1.45
C VAL A 32 -7.74 0.47 -2.15
N GLY A 33 -6.79 -0.41 -2.49
CA GLY A 33 -7.08 -1.71 -3.08
C GLY A 33 -5.88 -2.65 -3.03
N ALA A 34 -6.16 -3.94 -2.96
CA ALA A 34 -5.17 -5.00 -2.97
C ALA A 34 -5.70 -6.13 -3.86
N VAL A 35 -4.90 -6.52 -4.85
CA VAL A 35 -5.19 -7.58 -5.82
C VAL A 35 -4.11 -8.65 -5.72
#